data_AF-A0A7R8NSP3-F1
#
_entry.id   AF-A0A7R8NSP3-F1
#
_cell.length_a   1.000
_cell.length_b   1.000
_cell.length_c   1.000
_cell.angle_alpha   90.00
_cell.angle_beta   90.00
_cell.angle_gamma   90.00
#
_symmetry.space_group_name_H-M   'P 1'
#
loop_
_entity.id
_entity.type
_entity.pdbx_description
1 polymer ?
#
loop_
_entity_poly.entity_id
_entity_poly.type
_entity_poly.pdbx_seq_one_letter_code
_entity_poly.pdbx_strand_id
1 'polypeptide(L)'
;MAATGAGGGGRGGPGQEERDAKLGHEAEAAVGATADGPELGTGAGRLAEGIHTQPLLTPGESYKVSFACAGSGAAEATVQSKGATEVKKVECGGAPVHMRVHDAASRVTIDVTAVGEASGMAAYRIAEFTP
;
A
#
# COMPACT_ATOMS: atom_id res chain seq x y z
N MET A 1 -33.01 -0.36 30.58
CA MET A 1 -32.16 -0.28 29.38
C MET A 1 -30.83 -0.90 29.77
N ALA A 2 -30.57 -2.12 29.29
CA ALA A 2 -29.36 -2.87 29.61
C ALA A 2 -28.30 -2.59 28.54
N ALA A 3 -27.08 -2.28 28.97
CA ALA A 3 -25.89 -2.50 28.18
C ALA A 3 -24.78 -2.94 29.12
N THR A 4 -24.54 -4.24 29.04
CA THR A 4 -23.54 -5.09 29.65
C THR A 4 -22.15 -4.44 29.70
N GLY A 5 -21.59 -4.36 30.92
CA GLY A 5 -20.15 -4.30 31.13
C GLY A 5 -19.55 -5.68 30.92
N ALA A 6 -18.61 -5.77 29.98
CA ALA A 6 -17.68 -6.88 29.74
C ALA A 6 -16.56 -6.28 28.87
N GLY A 7 -15.26 -6.40 29.11
CA GLY A 7 -14.47 -7.14 30.08
C GLY A 7 -13.00 -6.96 29.66
N GLY A 8 -12.07 -7.35 30.54
CA GLY A 8 -10.70 -7.69 30.15
C GLY A 8 -9.73 -6.52 29.92
N GLY A 9 -8.98 -6.16 30.96
CA GLY A 9 -7.79 -5.31 30.83
C GLY A 9 -6.70 -5.99 29.99
N GLY A 10 -6.59 -5.59 28.72
CA GLY A 10 -5.36 -5.67 27.94
C GLY A 10 -4.69 -4.29 27.94
N ARG A 11 -3.42 -4.24 28.35
CA ARG A 11 -2.60 -3.02 28.34
C ARG A 11 -2.31 -2.61 26.89
N GLY A 12 -3.15 -1.75 26.32
CA GLY A 12 -2.97 -1.09 25.03
C GLY A 12 -4.10 -0.09 24.82
N GLY A 13 -3.83 1.21 24.91
CA GLY A 13 -4.89 2.23 24.95
C GLY A 13 -5.71 2.31 23.65
N PRO A 14 -6.93 2.88 23.70
CA PRO A 14 -7.84 3.02 22.55
C PRO A 14 -7.31 3.88 21.38
N GLY A 15 -6.08 4.42 21.47
CA GLY A 15 -5.50 5.28 20.45
C GLY A 15 -4.74 4.58 19.35
N GLN A 16 -4.27 3.33 19.51
CA GLN A 16 -3.43 2.70 18.48
C GLN A 16 -4.27 2.09 17.34
N GLU A 17 -5.30 1.32 17.67
CA GLU A 17 -6.19 0.72 16.69
C GLU A 17 -6.95 1.78 15.88
N GLU A 18 -7.42 2.84 16.55
CA GLU A 18 -8.09 3.97 15.87
C GLU A 18 -7.11 4.75 14.98
N ARG A 19 -5.84 4.90 15.39
CA ARG A 19 -4.80 5.46 14.53
C ARG A 19 -4.53 4.57 13.33
N ASP A 20 -4.37 3.26 13.51
CA ASP A 20 -4.10 2.34 12.41
C ASP A 20 -5.28 2.30 11.42
N ALA A 21 -6.51 2.30 11.92
CA ALA A 21 -7.71 2.39 11.09
C ALA A 21 -7.75 3.70 10.28
N LYS A 22 -7.44 4.84 10.94
CA LYS A 22 -7.37 6.15 10.27
C LYS A 22 -6.26 6.19 9.23
N LEU A 23 -5.06 5.72 9.56
CA LEU A 23 -3.91 5.67 8.66
C LEU A 23 -4.17 4.76 7.46
N GLY A 24 -4.81 3.60 7.69
CA GLY A 24 -5.24 2.71 6.62
C GLY A 24 -6.15 3.41 5.63
N HIS A 25 -7.21 4.04 6.14
CA HIS A 25 -8.13 4.81 5.30
C HIS A 25 -7.45 5.98 4.57
N GLU A 26 -6.51 6.68 5.22
CA GLU A 26 -5.73 7.75 4.58
C GLU A 26 -4.84 7.24 3.45
N ALA A 27 -4.15 6.11 3.66
CA ALA A 27 -3.31 5.50 2.64
C ALA A 27 -4.14 5.01 1.45
N GLU A 28 -5.27 4.34 1.71
CA GLU A 28 -6.20 3.86 0.69
C GLU A 28 -6.81 5.01 -0.11
N ALA A 29 -7.23 6.09 0.56
CA ALA A 29 -7.74 7.28 -0.10
C ALA A 29 -6.68 7.95 -0.97
N ALA A 30 -5.43 8.03 -0.48
CA ALA A 30 -4.33 8.63 -1.22
C ALA A 30 -4.00 7.86 -2.50
N VAL A 31 -3.97 6.52 -2.48
CA VAL A 31 -3.79 5.73 -3.72
C VAL A 31 -5.02 5.75 -4.60
N GLY A 32 -6.23 5.77 -4.01
CA GLY A 32 -7.51 5.86 -4.72
C GLY A 32 -7.62 7.11 -5.59
N ALA A 33 -7.20 8.26 -5.08
CA ALA A 33 -7.25 9.54 -5.78
C ALA A 33 -6.30 9.66 -6.98
N THR A 34 -5.37 8.71 -7.15
CA THR A 34 -4.26 8.86 -8.10
C THR A 34 -4.38 8.01 -9.36
N ALA A 35 -5.32 7.06 -9.41
CA ALA A 35 -5.51 6.21 -10.58
C ALA A 35 -6.51 6.85 -11.55
N ASP A 36 -6.15 6.85 -12.84
CA ASP A 36 -6.93 7.42 -13.94
C ASP A 36 -7.68 6.34 -14.74
N GLY A 37 -7.53 5.07 -14.35
CA GLY A 37 -7.97 3.90 -15.11
C GLY A 37 -8.63 2.82 -14.25
N PRO A 38 -9.12 1.75 -14.89
CA PRO A 38 -9.68 0.59 -14.21
C PRO A 38 -8.70 0.00 -13.19
N GLU A 39 -9.22 -0.32 -12.01
CA GLU A 39 -8.46 -0.94 -10.93
C GLU A 39 -8.24 -2.42 -11.24
N LEU A 40 -6.98 -2.81 -11.35
CA LEU A 40 -6.59 -4.21 -11.57
C LEU A 40 -6.19 -4.92 -10.29
N GLY A 41 -5.83 -4.14 -9.26
CA GLY A 41 -5.53 -4.66 -7.95
C GLY A 41 -5.27 -3.54 -6.97
N THR A 42 -5.72 -3.75 -5.74
CA THR A 42 -5.43 -2.88 -4.61
C THR A 42 -5.08 -3.75 -3.41
N GLY A 43 -4.30 -3.21 -2.50
CA GLY A 43 -4.06 -3.87 -1.23
C GLY A 43 -3.52 -2.87 -0.21
N ALA A 44 -3.84 -3.12 1.05
CA ALA A 44 -3.34 -2.36 2.18
C ALA A 44 -2.79 -3.33 3.22
N GLY A 45 -1.77 -2.88 3.94
CA GLY A 45 -1.09 -3.69 4.95
C GLY A 45 -0.30 -2.82 5.92
N ARG A 46 0.00 -3.40 7.08
CA ARG A 46 0.89 -2.75 8.04
C ARG A 46 2.30 -2.71 7.48
N LEU A 47 2.95 -1.55 7.61
CA LEU A 47 4.34 -1.38 7.18
C LEU A 47 5.28 -2.37 7.87
N ALA A 48 5.02 -2.64 9.15
CA ALA A 48 5.79 -3.58 9.95
C ALA A 48 5.70 -5.03 9.46
N GLU A 49 4.60 -5.39 8.80
CA GLU A 49 4.42 -6.72 8.20
C GLU A 49 4.93 -6.75 6.74
N GLY A 50 4.96 -5.60 6.08
CA GLY A 50 5.23 -5.49 4.66
C GLY A 50 4.05 -5.98 3.81
N ILE A 51 4.13 -5.72 2.51
CA ILE A 51 3.13 -6.13 1.52
C ILE A 51 3.83 -6.88 0.41
N HIS A 52 3.53 -8.17 0.28
CA HIS A 52 4.16 -9.05 -0.70
C HIS A 52 3.06 -9.67 -1.56
N THR A 53 2.81 -9.11 -2.74
CA THR A 53 1.71 -9.54 -3.61
C THR A 53 2.19 -9.80 -5.04
N GLN A 54 1.53 -10.75 -5.71
CA GLN A 54 1.85 -11.14 -7.09
C GLN A 54 0.58 -11.17 -7.95
N PRO A 55 0.02 -10.00 -8.29
CA PRO A 55 -1.13 -9.91 -9.18
C PRO A 55 -0.80 -10.43 -10.58
N LEU A 56 -1.79 -11.10 -11.19
CA LEU A 56 -1.76 -11.44 -12.61
C LEU A 56 -2.32 -10.26 -13.40
N LEU A 57 -1.50 -9.68 -14.27
CA LEU A 57 -1.87 -8.57 -15.14
C LEU A 57 -1.82 -8.99 -16.61
N THR A 58 -2.40 -8.21 -17.52
CA THR A 58 -2.30 -8.48 -18.95
C THR A 58 -0.86 -8.20 -19.42
N PRO A 59 -0.20 -9.17 -20.06
CA PRO A 59 1.14 -8.94 -20.56
C PRO A 59 1.14 -7.94 -21.73
N GLY A 60 2.13 -7.05 -21.76
CA GLY A 60 2.33 -6.08 -22.85
C GLY A 60 1.58 -4.76 -22.68
N GLU A 61 0.77 -4.61 -21.63
CA GLU A 61 0.14 -3.33 -21.29
C GLU A 61 1.01 -2.49 -20.34
N SER A 62 0.65 -1.21 -20.22
CA SER A 62 1.29 -0.29 -19.29
C SER A 62 0.41 -0.08 -18.07
N TYR A 63 1.01 -0.19 -16.89
CA TYR A 63 0.34 -0.06 -15.61
C TYR A 63 1.00 0.99 -14.75
N LYS A 64 0.17 1.71 -13.98
CA LYS A 64 0.63 2.62 -12.95
C LYS A 64 0.35 1.98 -11.60
N VAL A 65 1.41 1.79 -10.83
CA VAL A 65 1.33 1.32 -9.45
C VAL A 65 1.55 2.51 -8.53
N SER A 66 0.49 2.93 -7.85
CA SER A 66 0.51 3.99 -6.86
C SER A 66 0.72 3.39 -5.48
N PHE A 67 1.61 3.98 -4.69
CA PHE A 67 1.85 3.60 -3.30
C PHE A 67 1.67 4.83 -2.43
N ALA A 68 0.97 4.66 -1.33
CA ALA A 68 0.89 5.66 -0.27
C ALA A 68 1.24 4.99 1.05
N CYS A 69 1.95 5.72 1.89
CA CYS A 69 2.16 5.34 3.26
C CYS A 69 1.63 6.43 4.18
N ALA A 70 0.90 6.03 5.20
CA ALA A 70 0.43 6.89 6.27
C ALA A 70 1.03 6.41 7.60
N GLY A 71 1.70 7.32 8.31
CA GLY A 71 2.33 7.00 9.59
C GLY A 71 3.65 7.73 9.77
N SER A 72 4.66 7.03 10.27
CA SER A 72 5.99 7.59 10.52
C SER A 72 7.08 6.64 10.03
N GLY A 73 8.12 7.22 9.44
CA GLY A 73 9.21 6.48 8.81
C GLY A 73 9.09 6.45 7.29
N ALA A 74 9.70 5.45 6.66
CA ALA A 74 9.66 5.25 5.21
C ALA A 74 9.46 3.78 4.87
N ALA A 75 8.89 3.52 3.70
CA ALA A 75 8.82 2.21 3.08
C ALA A 75 9.61 2.21 1.76
N GLU A 76 10.09 1.06 1.34
CA GLU A 76 10.58 0.83 -0.01
C GLU A 76 9.56 -0.03 -0.75
N ALA A 77 9.03 0.53 -1.84
CA ALA A 77 8.16 -0.18 -2.76
C ALA A 77 8.99 -0.65 -3.94
N THR A 78 9.01 -1.97 -4.14
CA THR A 78 9.70 -2.67 -5.21
C THR A 78 8.68 -3.32 -6.12
N VAL A 79 8.77 -3.06 -7.42
CA VAL A 79 7.92 -3.64 -8.45
C VAL A 79 8.80 -4.38 -9.45
N GLN A 80 8.60 -5.69 -9.56
CA GLN A 80 9.34 -6.55 -10.47
C GLN A 80 8.42 -7.01 -11.60
N SER A 81 8.82 -6.76 -12.83
CA SER A 81 8.08 -7.11 -14.05
C SER A 81 9.03 -7.44 -15.19
N LYS A 82 8.84 -8.58 -15.86
CA LYS A 82 9.56 -8.99 -17.09
C LYS A 82 11.09 -8.78 -17.03
N GLY A 83 11.72 -9.01 -15.87
CA GLY A 83 13.16 -8.82 -15.66
C GLY A 83 13.61 -7.38 -15.35
N ALA A 84 12.69 -6.41 -15.40
CA ALA A 84 12.90 -5.07 -14.85
C ALA A 84 12.47 -5.05 -13.37
N THR A 85 13.26 -4.38 -12.54
CA THR A 85 12.96 -4.15 -11.12
C THR A 85 13.00 -2.65 -10.89
N GLU A 86 11.87 -2.08 -10.52
CA GLU A 86 11.76 -0.68 -10.11
C GLU A 86 11.68 -0.63 -8.58
N VAL A 87 12.50 0.19 -7.94
CA VAL A 87 12.48 0.38 -6.48
C VAL A 87 12.31 1.87 -6.21
N LYS A 88 11.33 2.22 -5.37
CA LYS A 88 11.12 3.59 -4.91
C LYS A 88 10.90 3.64 -3.42
N LYS A 89 11.58 4.60 -2.79
CA LYS A 89 11.33 4.96 -1.41
C LYS A 89 10.05 5.81 -1.31
N VAL A 90 9.20 5.47 -0.34
CA VAL A 90 7.92 6.08 -0.02
C VAL A 90 8.02 6.63 1.39
N GLU A 91 7.87 7.94 1.56
CA GLU A 91 7.85 8.55 2.89
C GLU A 91 6.43 8.50 3.47
N CYS A 92 6.30 8.02 4.70
CA CYS A 92 5.02 7.90 5.37
C CYS A 92 4.56 9.28 5.85
N GLY A 93 3.34 9.67 5.46
CA GLY A 93 2.82 11.02 5.66
C GLY A 93 3.25 12.02 4.56
N GLY A 94 3.94 11.55 3.52
CA GLY A 94 4.28 12.32 2.33
C GLY A 94 3.27 12.16 1.20
N ALA A 95 3.64 12.67 0.02
CA ALA A 95 2.86 12.47 -1.19
C ALA A 95 2.91 10.99 -1.65
N PRO A 96 1.84 10.46 -2.25
CA PRO A 96 1.87 9.13 -2.85
C PRO A 96 2.90 9.08 -3.97
N VAL A 97 3.60 7.96 -4.09
CA VAL A 97 4.54 7.73 -5.19
C VAL A 97 3.85 6.90 -6.26
N HIS A 98 4.22 7.15 -7.51
CA HIS A 98 3.73 6.38 -8.66
C HIS A 98 4.90 5.73 -9.37
N MET A 99 4.80 4.44 -9.61
CA MET A 99 5.70 3.64 -10.45
C MET A 99 4.97 3.30 -11.74
N ARG A 100 5.69 3.33 -12.87
CA ARG A 100 5.11 3.08 -14.19
C ARG A 100 5.78 1.84 -14.76
N VAL A 101 5.01 0.77 -14.84
CA VAL A 101 5.44 -0.47 -15.45
C VAL A 101 5.00 -0.44 -16.90
N HIS A 102 5.97 -0.33 -17.81
CA HIS A 102 5.73 -0.49 -19.24
C HIS A 102 5.97 -1.94 -19.64
N ASP A 103 5.19 -2.44 -20.61
CA ASP A 103 5.33 -3.81 -21.14
C ASP A 103 5.32 -4.85 -20.01
N ALA A 104 4.29 -4.78 -19.16
CA ALA A 104 4.22 -5.61 -17.97
C ALA A 104 4.23 -7.11 -18.29
N ALA A 105 4.78 -7.91 -17.39
CA ALA A 105 4.66 -9.37 -17.48
C ALA A 105 3.27 -9.83 -17.02
N SER A 106 2.90 -11.05 -17.40
CA SER A 106 1.66 -11.69 -16.93
C SER A 106 1.60 -11.84 -15.40
N ARG A 107 2.75 -11.76 -14.72
CA ARG A 107 2.87 -11.70 -13.26
C ARG A 107 3.77 -10.54 -12.90
N VAL A 108 3.25 -9.63 -12.11
CA VAL A 108 4.02 -8.53 -11.53
C VAL A 108 4.16 -8.81 -10.05
N THR A 109 5.39 -8.75 -9.53
CA THR A 109 5.63 -8.87 -8.09
C THR A 109 5.71 -7.48 -7.49
N ILE A 110 4.92 -7.25 -6.47
CA ILE A 110 4.91 -6.02 -5.70
C ILE A 110 5.35 -6.37 -4.29
N ASP A 111 6.41 -5.72 -3.85
CA ASP A 111 7.01 -5.90 -2.55
C ASP A 111 7.09 -4.52 -1.89
N VAL A 112 6.51 -4.37 -0.71
CA VAL A 112 6.60 -3.14 0.08
C VAL A 112 7.15 -3.51 1.43
N THR A 113 8.32 -2.98 1.74
CA THR A 113 9.01 -3.27 3.00
C THR A 113 9.25 -1.97 3.76
N ALA A 114 9.03 -2.00 5.08
CA ALA A 114 9.39 -0.89 5.94
C ALA A 114 10.92 -0.70 5.98
N VAL A 115 11.35 0.55 5.93
CA VAL A 115 12.76 0.93 6.10
C VAL A 115 12.99 1.29 7.57
N GLY A 116 13.79 0.48 8.27
CA GLY A 116 14.10 0.70 9.69
C GLY A 116 12.89 0.47 10.60
N GLU A 117 12.70 1.33 11.60
CA GLU A 117 11.59 1.25 12.57
C GLU A 117 10.32 1.99 12.07
N ALA A 118 10.05 1.90 10.77
CA ALA A 118 8.88 2.56 10.19
C ALA A 118 7.58 1.87 10.64
N SER A 119 6.62 2.69 11.05
CA SER A 119 5.37 2.27 11.68
C SER A 119 4.18 2.99 11.05
N GLY A 120 3.15 2.24 10.70
CA GLY A 120 1.94 2.76 10.08
C GLY A 120 1.32 1.79 9.08
N MET A 121 0.55 2.34 8.16
CA MET A 121 -0.18 1.60 7.13
C MET A 121 0.30 2.04 5.75
N ALA A 122 0.57 1.06 4.88
CA ALA A 122 0.73 1.31 3.46
C ALA A 122 -0.47 0.77 2.69
N ALA A 123 -0.78 1.46 1.61
CA ALA A 123 -1.68 0.98 0.59
C ALA A 123 -1.00 1.10 -0.77
N TYR A 124 -1.34 0.17 -1.65
CA TYR A 124 -0.95 0.22 -3.04
C TYR A 124 -2.17 0.00 -3.92
N ARG A 125 -2.14 0.62 -5.10
CA ARG A 125 -3.16 0.45 -6.12
C ARG A 125 -2.50 0.33 -7.49
N ILE A 126 -2.98 -0.62 -8.27
CA ILE A 126 -2.57 -0.88 -9.64
C ILE A 126 -3.74 -0.49 -10.53
N ALA A 127 -3.46 0.40 -11.47
CA ALA A 127 -4.41 0.76 -12.49
C ALA A 127 -3.77 0.70 -13.86
N GLU A 128 -4.61 0.48 -14.86
CA GLU A 128 -4.24 0.64 -16.26
C GLU A 128 -3.79 2.08 -16.50
N PHE A 129 -2.63 2.20 -17.15
CA PHE A 129 -2.07 3.48 -17.52
C PHE A 129 -1.82 3.48 -19.01
N THR A 130 -2.75 4.10 -19.73
CA THR A 130 -2.57 4.41 -21.13
C THR A 130 -1.76 5.72 -21.21
N PRO A 131 -0.52 5.70 -21.73
CA PRO A 131 0.30 6.90 -21.88
C PRO A 131 -0.25 7.88 -22.92
#